data_AF-A0AAW1V3F0-F1
#
_entry.id   AF-A0AAW1V3F0-F1
#
_cell.length_a   1.000
_cell.length_b   1.000
_cell.length_c   1.000
_cell.angle_alpha   90.00
_cell.angle_beta   90.00
_cell.angle_gamma   90.00
#
_symmetry.space_group_name_H-M   'P 1'
#
loop_
_entity.id
_entity.type
_entity.pdbx_description
1 polymer ?
#
loop_
_entity_poly.entity_id
_entity_poly.type
_entity_poly.pdbx_seq_one_letter_code
_entity_poly.pdbx_strand_id
1 'polypeptide(L)'
;MRVAVVLTILAFLFSFALALPAEHADSDVESKIRACEKECLVTFDFQPRCGSDGVTYNNQRLLECRNTCGKPYGKGVHKVSDGPCPKH
;
A
#
# COMPACT_ATOMS: atom_id res chain seq x y z
N MET A 1 -28.91 9.15 -37.79
CA MET A 1 -28.04 8.02 -37.34
C MET A 1 -26.63 8.48 -36.95
N ARG A 2 -25.94 9.35 -37.71
CA ARG A 2 -24.57 9.79 -37.41
C ARG A 2 -24.44 10.70 -36.17
N VAL A 3 -25.44 11.53 -35.87
CA VAL A 3 -25.41 12.48 -34.73
C VAL A 3 -25.59 11.77 -33.37
N ALA A 4 -26.47 10.76 -33.30
CA ALA A 4 -26.73 10.01 -32.06
C ALA A 4 -25.51 9.20 -31.60
N VAL A 5 -24.75 8.64 -32.56
CA VAL A 5 -23.52 7.87 -32.28
C VAL A 5 -22.40 8.76 -31.74
N VAL A 6 -22.30 10.01 -32.23
CA VAL A 6 -21.31 10.98 -31.72
C VAL A 6 -21.66 11.38 -30.28
N LEU A 7 -22.94 11.60 -29.97
CA LEU A 7 -23.38 11.97 -28.63
C LEU A 7 -23.16 10.83 -27.61
N THR A 8 -23.36 9.57 -28.00
CA THR A 8 -23.10 8.43 -27.10
C THR A 8 -21.60 8.24 -26.87
N ILE A 9 -20.76 8.36 -27.91
CA ILE A 9 -19.29 8.26 -27.78
C ILE A 9 -18.76 9.34 -26.84
N LEU A 10 -19.21 10.59 -26.99
CA LEU A 10 -18.81 11.68 -26.10
C LEU A 10 -19.25 11.47 -24.65
N ALA A 11 -20.45 10.92 -24.44
CA ALA A 11 -20.95 10.60 -23.10
C ALA A 11 -20.16 9.47 -22.41
N PHE A 12 -19.74 8.45 -23.15
CA PHE A 12 -18.91 7.35 -22.62
C PHE A 12 -17.48 7.83 -22.29
N LEU A 13 -16.87 8.66 -23.14
CA LEU A 13 -15.54 9.24 -22.88
C LEU A 13 -15.54 10.20 -21.68
N PHE A 14 -16.60 10.99 -21.53
CA PHE A 14 -16.77 11.89 -20.38
C PHE A 14 -17.01 11.12 -19.08
N SER A 15 -17.75 10.01 -19.14
CA SER A 15 -17.95 9.10 -18.00
C SER A 15 -16.66 8.38 -17.59
N PHE A 16 -15.83 7.98 -18.56
CA PHE A 16 -14.56 7.30 -18.28
C PHE A 16 -13.49 8.24 -17.72
N ALA A 17 -13.48 9.52 -18.15
CA ALA A 17 -12.58 10.53 -17.61
C ALA A 17 -12.94 10.95 -16.16
N LEU A 18 -14.23 10.98 -15.82
CA LEU A 18 -14.72 11.23 -14.45
C LEU A 18 -14.59 10.02 -13.52
N ALA A 19 -14.38 8.82 -14.08
CA ALA A 19 -14.16 7.58 -13.34
C ALA A 19 -12.67 7.26 -13.12
N LEU A 20 -11.74 8.17 -13.46
CA LEU A 20 -10.35 8.04 -13.04
C LEU A 20 -10.27 8.36 -11.54
N PRO A 21 -10.05 7.35 -10.67
CA PRO A 21 -9.72 7.65 -9.29
C PRO A 21 -8.30 8.23 -9.27
N ALA A 22 -8.05 9.13 -8.33
CA ALA A 22 -6.74 9.66 -8.02
C ALA A 22 -5.82 8.57 -7.39
N GLU A 23 -5.58 7.46 -8.10
CA GLU A 23 -4.83 6.29 -7.60
C GLU A 23 -3.31 6.50 -7.53
N HIS A 24 -2.78 7.64 -7.98
CA HIS A 24 -1.32 7.88 -7.99
C HIS A 24 -0.76 8.50 -6.70
N ALA A 25 -1.58 8.82 -5.69
CA ALA A 25 -1.06 9.36 -4.42
C ALA A 25 -0.46 8.28 -3.49
N ASP A 26 -0.76 6.99 -3.71
CA ASP A 26 -0.33 5.91 -2.82
C ASP A 26 1.08 5.38 -3.15
N SER A 27 1.46 5.39 -4.44
CA SER A 27 2.76 4.87 -4.89
C SER A 27 3.95 5.71 -4.38
N ASP A 28 3.80 7.03 -4.35
CA ASP A 28 4.86 7.92 -3.86
C ASP A 28 5.06 7.77 -2.34
N VAL A 29 3.96 7.62 -1.59
CA VAL A 29 3.99 7.41 -0.14
C VAL A 29 4.72 6.11 0.19
N GLU A 30 4.36 5.01 -0.45
CA GLU A 30 4.99 3.72 -0.21
C GLU A 30 6.49 3.72 -0.60
N SER A 31 6.88 4.48 -1.64
CA SER A 31 8.30 4.64 -1.99
C SER A 31 9.10 5.34 -0.87
N LYS A 32 8.52 6.36 -0.22
CA LYS A 32 9.14 7.07 0.90
C LYS A 32 9.24 6.21 2.14
N ILE A 33 8.21 5.40 2.42
CA ILE A 33 8.23 4.43 3.52
C ILE A 33 9.37 3.43 3.31
N ARG A 34 9.49 2.84 2.12
CA ARG A 34 10.59 1.92 1.78
C ARG A 34 11.97 2.58 1.83
N ALA A 35 12.08 3.86 1.45
CA ALA A 35 13.34 4.59 1.57
C ALA A 35 13.74 4.77 3.04
N CYS A 36 12.79 5.09 3.92
CA CYS A 36 13.01 5.16 5.35
C CYS A 36 13.37 3.78 5.95
N GLU A 37 12.70 2.70 5.51
CA GLU A 37 12.95 1.35 6.01
C GLU A 37 14.40 0.88 5.79
N LYS A 38 15.05 1.35 4.73
CA LYS A 38 16.47 1.05 4.43
C LYS A 38 17.44 1.59 5.48
N GLU A 39 17.06 2.64 6.19
CA GLU A 39 17.90 3.28 7.22
C GLU A 39 17.68 2.66 8.61
N CYS A 40 16.74 1.71 8.75
CA CYS A 40 16.47 1.07 10.03
C CYS A 40 17.57 0.07 10.41
N LEU A 41 18.01 0.15 11.66
CA LEU A 41 18.82 -0.88 12.28
C LEU A 41 17.96 -2.10 12.58
N VAL A 42 18.17 -3.18 11.82
CA VAL A 42 17.47 -4.45 12.00
C VAL A 42 18.38 -5.48 12.65
N THR A 43 17.82 -6.28 13.54
CA THR A 43 18.50 -7.42 14.15
C THR A 43 18.30 -8.68 13.31
N PHE A 44 19.21 -9.65 13.44
CA PHE A 44 19.15 -10.93 12.72
C PHE A 44 18.35 -12.00 13.46
N ASP A 45 17.53 -11.62 14.44
CA ASP A 45 16.57 -12.55 15.03
C ASP A 45 15.52 -12.90 13.99
N PHE A 46 15.14 -14.18 13.95
CA PHE A 46 14.08 -14.66 13.09
C PHE A 46 12.90 -15.10 13.95
N GLN A 47 11.94 -14.19 14.14
CA GLN A 47 10.71 -14.38 14.88
C GLN A 47 9.57 -13.76 14.08
N PRO A 48 9.05 -14.49 13.07
CA PRO A 48 8.11 -13.92 12.11
C PRO A 48 6.83 -13.46 12.80
N ARG A 49 6.32 -12.30 12.37
CA ARG A 49 5.05 -11.73 12.81
C ARG A 49 4.21 -11.38 11.58
N CYS A 50 2.89 -11.55 11.69
CA CYS A 50 1.97 -11.14 10.64
C CYS A 50 1.47 -9.72 10.93
N GLY A 51 1.62 -8.80 9.98
CA GLY A 51 1.08 -7.45 10.05
C GLY A 51 -0.37 -7.39 9.57
N SER A 52 -1.08 -6.32 9.96
CA SER A 52 -2.45 -6.03 9.51
C SER A 52 -2.56 -5.70 8.03
N ASP A 53 -1.42 -5.47 7.38
CA ASP A 53 -1.25 -5.30 5.93
C ASP A 53 -1.06 -6.64 5.18
N GLY A 54 -1.12 -7.77 5.89
CA GLY A 54 -0.90 -9.10 5.32
C GLY A 54 0.56 -9.42 5.03
N VAL A 55 1.50 -8.55 5.43
CA VAL A 55 2.93 -8.76 5.23
C VAL A 55 3.51 -9.53 6.42
N THR A 56 4.36 -10.51 6.12
CA THR A 56 5.16 -11.19 7.14
C THR A 56 6.43 -10.40 7.41
N TYR A 57 6.57 -9.93 8.65
CA TYR A 57 7.78 -9.27 9.15
C TYR A 57 8.67 -10.32 9.80
N ASN A 58 9.89 -10.51 9.30
CA ASN A 58 10.80 -11.58 9.76
C ASN A 58 11.19 -11.45 11.24
N ASN A 59 11.05 -10.25 11.81
CA ASN A 59 11.20 -9.98 13.22
C ASN A 59 10.41 -8.76 13.67
N GLN A 60 10.37 -8.57 14.98
CA GLN A 60 9.73 -7.44 15.64
C GLN A 60 10.30 -6.09 15.18
N ARG A 61 11.63 -6.00 14.98
CA ARG A 61 12.29 -4.75 14.56
C ARG A 61 11.84 -4.28 13.19
N LEU A 62 11.62 -5.20 12.24
CA LEU A 62 11.10 -4.87 10.92
C LEU A 62 9.68 -4.30 10.99
N LEU A 63 8.80 -4.87 11.85
CA LEU A 63 7.45 -4.34 12.05
C LEU A 63 7.46 -2.95 12.72
N GLU A 64 8.35 -2.74 13.69
CA GLU A 64 8.55 -1.43 14.33
C GLU A 64 9.07 -0.38 13.35
N CYS A 65 10.01 -0.77 12.50
CA CYS A 65 10.56 0.08 11.45
C CYS A 65 9.47 0.53 10.46
N ARG A 66 8.68 -0.42 9.95
CA ARG A 66 7.50 -0.12 9.10
C ARG A 66 6.60 0.92 9.73
N ASN A 67 6.24 0.73 11.00
CA ASN A 67 5.37 1.65 11.72
C ASN A 67 5.98 3.03 11.88
N THR A 68 7.28 3.10 12.20
CA THR A 68 8.00 4.37 12.34
C THR A 68 8.00 5.14 11.03
N CYS A 69 8.29 4.46 9.92
CA CYS A 69 8.32 5.05 8.59
C CYS A 69 6.93 5.38 8.03
N GLY A 70 5.92 4.58 8.35
CA GLY A 70 4.54 4.74 7.89
C GLY A 70 3.70 5.74 8.70
N LYS A 71 4.07 5.99 9.97
CA LYS A 71 3.31 6.87 10.88
C LYS A 71 3.05 8.29 10.33
N PRO A 72 4.01 8.99 9.70
CA PRO A 72 3.76 10.32 9.12
C PRO A 72 2.69 10.32 8.02
N TYR A 73 2.42 9.16 7.42
CA TYR A 73 1.49 8.98 6.30
C TYR A 73 0.20 8.24 6.71
N GLY A 74 0.00 7.97 7.99
CA GLY A 74 -1.15 7.19 8.47
C GLY A 74 -1.13 5.71 8.05
N LYS A 75 0.02 5.18 7.63
CA LYS A 75 0.21 3.79 7.18
C LYS A 75 0.75 2.89 8.30
N GLY A 76 0.14 2.96 9.49
CA GLY A 76 0.49 2.11 10.62
C GLY A 76 0.04 0.66 10.41
N VAL A 77 0.88 -0.29 10.81
CA VAL A 77 0.67 -1.74 10.70
C VAL A 77 0.71 -2.35 12.10
N HIS A 78 -0.41 -2.85 12.61
CA HIS A 78 -0.42 -3.54 13.89
C HIS A 78 -0.15 -5.03 13.70
N LYS A 79 0.40 -5.68 14.72
CA LYS A 79 0.62 -7.12 14.73
C LYS A 79 -0.72 -7.85 14.80
N VAL A 80 -0.96 -8.77 13.87
CA VAL A 80 -2.12 -9.68 13.84
C VAL A 80 -1.78 -11.00 14.53
N SER A 81 -0.58 -11.55 14.33
CA SER A 81 -0.20 -12.86 14.88
C SER A 81 1.30 -12.97 15.16
N ASP A 82 1.65 -13.88 16.08
CA ASP A 82 3.00 -14.27 16.48
C ASP A 82 3.59 -15.38 15.59
N GLY A 83 3.35 -15.28 14.29
CA GLY A 83 3.86 -16.16 13.25
C GLY A 83 3.75 -15.51 11.87
N PRO A 84 4.18 -16.18 10.79
CA PRO A 84 4.02 -15.65 9.43
C PRO A 84 2.54 -15.51 9.06
N CYS A 85 2.24 -14.63 8.12
CA CYS A 85 0.90 -14.54 7.55
C CYS A 85 0.53 -15.82 6.79
N PRO A 86 -0.76 -16.21 6.73
CA PRO A 86 -1.22 -17.33 5.91
C PRO A 86 -0.83 -17.14 4.44
N LYS A 87 -0.44 -18.23 3.77
CA LYS A 87 -0.30 -18.23 2.32
C LYS A 87 -1.66 -18.59 1.73
N HIS A 88 -2.19 -17.73 0.86
CA HIS A 88 -3.42 -17.95 0.11
C HIS A 88 -3.11 -18.53 -1.27
#